data_AF-A0A4Q5R8Z7-F1
#
_entry.id   AF-A0A4Q5R8Z7-F1
#
_cell.length_a   1.000
_cell.length_b   1.000
_cell.length_c   1.000
_cell.angle_alpha   90.00
_cell.angle_beta   90.00
_cell.angle_gamma   90.00
#
_symmetry.space_group_name_H-M   'P 1'
#
loop_
_entity.id
_entity.type
_entity.pdbx_description
1 polymer ?
#
loop_
_entity_poly.entity_id
_entity_poly.type
_entity_poly.pdbx_seq_one_letter_code
_entity_poly.pdbx_strand_id
1 'polypeptide(L)'
;GPLDVWHQAARADQLDFAGLTIDAHSEAVITKAVEKARKKHNKSLLARVGERRTDGGWRFKEEPPILTGVDAETREAVIGGLEHYAETLPRERRFMLSRYHVVDVAHRVVGVGSVGTRAYVALLCGNSDQDVLFLQVKEAVRPAHAPYLPGMPEPYASHEGERVIYGQRLLQGVGDPLLGWTTIADRPFYVRQMKNMKGEIPVSRMTGRSLLYFCHAYGALLAKAHARTGDAAAITGYCGHDGRVDLREAVADWSAAYGDRNAEDYKTFQDAIASRRLEAADDPHL
;
A
#
# COMPACT_ATOMS: atom_id res chain seq x y z
N GLY A 1 -28.28 0.89 -4.12
CA GLY A 1 -28.19 2.03 -3.18
C GLY A 1 -26.84 2.05 -2.47
N PRO A 2 -26.56 3.06 -1.62
CA PRO A 2 -25.26 3.20 -0.96
C PRO A 2 -24.83 1.94 -0.18
N LEU A 3 -25.76 1.30 0.54
CA LEU A 3 -25.45 0.08 1.31
C LEU A 3 -25.01 -1.09 0.42
N ASP A 4 -25.61 -1.23 -0.77
CA ASP A 4 -25.23 -2.29 -1.72
C ASP A 4 -23.79 -2.10 -2.20
N VAL A 5 -23.41 -0.87 -2.56
CA VAL A 5 -22.03 -0.52 -2.96
C VAL A 5 -21.04 -0.83 -1.82
N TRP A 6 -21.47 -0.61 -0.57
CA TRP A 6 -20.66 -0.90 0.60
C TRP A 6 -20.50 -2.40 0.89
N HIS A 7 -21.51 -3.22 0.59
CA HIS A 7 -21.46 -4.68 0.74
C HIS A 7 -20.72 -5.39 -0.39
N GLN A 8 -20.56 -4.76 -1.55
CA GLN A 8 -19.83 -5.36 -2.66
C GLN A 8 -18.32 -5.42 -2.38
N ALA A 9 -17.82 -6.55 -1.88
CA ALA A 9 -16.40 -6.86 -1.81
C ALA A 9 -15.87 -7.35 -3.17
N ALA A 10 -14.67 -6.91 -3.56
CA ALA A 10 -13.93 -7.55 -4.65
C ALA A 10 -12.87 -8.47 -4.02
N ARG A 11 -12.82 -9.73 -4.45
CA ARG A 11 -11.89 -10.72 -3.91
C ARG A 11 -11.14 -11.40 -5.05
N ALA A 12 -9.85 -11.63 -4.86
CA ALA A 12 -9.01 -12.24 -5.89
C ALA A 12 -9.36 -13.70 -6.21
N ASP A 13 -10.16 -14.36 -5.35
CA ASP A 13 -10.73 -15.70 -5.57
C ASP A 13 -12.08 -15.67 -6.31
N GLN A 14 -12.60 -14.48 -6.65
CA GLN A 14 -13.80 -14.28 -7.44
C GLN A 14 -13.43 -13.56 -8.75
N LEU A 15 -13.17 -14.36 -9.79
CA LEU A 15 -12.69 -13.87 -11.10
C LEU A 15 -13.81 -13.35 -12.01
N ASP A 16 -15.06 -13.71 -11.72
CA ASP A 16 -16.23 -13.06 -12.31
C ASP A 16 -16.47 -11.73 -11.59
N PHE A 17 -15.75 -10.70 -12.05
CA PHE A 17 -15.89 -9.35 -11.57
C PHE A 17 -16.52 -8.51 -12.68
N ALA A 18 -17.65 -7.88 -12.35
CA ALA A 18 -18.39 -6.99 -13.24
C ALA A 18 -18.93 -7.64 -14.53
N GLY A 19 -19.18 -8.96 -14.55
CA GLY A 19 -19.78 -9.66 -15.70
C GLY A 19 -18.82 -9.89 -16.87
N LEU A 20 -17.51 -9.82 -16.61
CA LEU A 20 -16.49 -10.16 -17.60
C LEU A 20 -16.14 -11.64 -17.55
N THR A 21 -16.36 -12.33 -18.67
CA THR A 21 -15.81 -13.67 -18.86
C THR A 21 -14.30 -13.57 -19.13
N ILE A 22 -13.52 -14.13 -18.21
CA ILE A 22 -12.07 -14.29 -18.37
C ILE A 22 -11.77 -15.48 -19.29
N ASP A 23 -10.76 -15.37 -20.15
CA ASP A 23 -10.29 -16.53 -20.91
C ASP A 23 -9.44 -17.46 -20.02
N ALA A 24 -9.42 -18.76 -20.36
CA ALA A 24 -8.75 -19.77 -19.55
C ALA A 24 -7.25 -19.49 -19.29
N HIS A 25 -6.56 -18.80 -20.22
CA HIS A 25 -5.14 -18.47 -20.03
C HIS A 25 -4.97 -17.37 -18.98
N SER A 26 -5.74 -16.29 -19.10
CA SER A 26 -5.74 -15.19 -18.11
C SER A 26 -6.14 -15.69 -16.71
N GLU A 27 -7.14 -16.58 -16.63
CA GLU A 27 -7.56 -17.23 -15.38
C GLU A 27 -6.43 -18.04 -14.74
N ALA A 28 -5.71 -18.84 -15.52
CA ALA A 28 -4.58 -19.60 -15.03
C ALA A 28 -3.46 -18.69 -14.48
N VAL A 29 -3.18 -17.56 -15.16
CA VAL A 29 -2.18 -16.57 -14.71
C VAL A 29 -2.57 -15.95 -13.37
N ILE A 30 -3.83 -15.52 -13.23
CA ILE A 30 -4.32 -14.92 -11.98
C ILE A 30 -4.33 -15.96 -10.86
N THR A 31 -4.84 -17.16 -11.12
CA THR A 31 -4.88 -18.26 -10.14
C THR A 31 -3.49 -18.57 -9.61
N LYS A 32 -2.49 -18.70 -10.50
CA LYS A 32 -1.09 -18.91 -10.11
C LYS A 32 -0.52 -17.75 -9.29
N ALA A 33 -0.88 -16.51 -9.61
CA ALA A 33 -0.48 -15.34 -8.83
C ALA A 33 -1.11 -15.35 -7.42
N VAL A 34 -2.39 -15.72 -7.31
CA VAL A 34 -3.11 -15.88 -6.03
C VAL A 34 -2.51 -17.00 -5.18
N GLU A 35 -2.23 -18.17 -5.76
CA GLU A 35 -1.57 -19.28 -5.07
C GLU A 35 -0.18 -18.90 -4.57
N LYS A 36 0.63 -18.23 -5.39
CA LYS A 36 1.95 -17.72 -4.99
C LYS A 36 1.83 -16.72 -3.85
N ALA A 37 0.80 -15.88 -3.86
CA ALA A 37 0.56 -14.93 -2.78
C ALA A 37 0.13 -15.62 -1.47
N ARG A 38 -0.70 -16.68 -1.54
CA ARG A 38 -1.13 -17.48 -0.38
C ARG A 38 0.05 -18.16 0.35
N LYS A 39 1.11 -18.52 -0.36
CA LYS A 39 2.35 -19.09 0.22
C LYS A 39 3.18 -18.07 1.01
N LYS A 40 2.87 -16.78 0.91
CA LYS A 40 3.58 -15.70 1.61
C LYS A 40 2.84 -15.34 2.90
N HIS A 41 3.30 -15.88 4.02
CA HIS A 41 2.76 -15.61 5.36
C HIS A 41 3.87 -15.12 6.31
N ASN A 42 3.54 -14.68 7.51
CA ASN A 42 4.51 -14.06 8.42
C ASN A 42 5.70 -14.99 8.75
N LYS A 43 5.48 -16.30 8.95
CA LYS A 43 6.58 -17.25 9.15
C LYS A 43 7.58 -17.31 7.97
N SER A 44 7.11 -17.27 6.73
CA SER A 44 8.02 -17.26 5.57
C SER A 44 8.69 -15.91 5.38
N LEU A 45 8.08 -14.82 5.85
CA LEU A 45 8.75 -13.52 5.95
C LEU A 45 9.88 -13.56 6.98
N LEU A 46 9.62 -14.06 8.19
CA LEU A 46 10.61 -14.20 9.26
C LEU A 46 11.84 -14.99 8.82
N ALA A 47 11.65 -16.14 8.18
CA ALA A 47 12.76 -16.95 7.67
C ALA A 47 13.64 -16.21 6.66
N ARG A 48 13.11 -15.19 5.96
CA ARG A 48 13.85 -14.40 4.97
C ARG A 48 14.53 -13.17 5.57
N VAL A 49 13.88 -12.48 6.50
CA VAL A 49 14.33 -11.16 6.98
C VAL A 49 14.81 -11.18 8.43
N GLY A 50 14.63 -12.29 9.14
CA GLY A 50 15.03 -12.46 10.53
C GLY A 50 16.28 -13.31 10.67
N GLU A 51 17.04 -13.05 11.73
CA GLU A 51 18.13 -13.90 12.20
C GLU A 51 18.08 -14.02 13.72
N ARG A 52 18.77 -15.02 14.27
CA ARG A 52 18.83 -15.24 15.72
C ARG A 52 19.94 -14.39 16.34
N ARG A 53 19.61 -13.73 17.45
CA ARG A 53 20.56 -13.12 18.37
C ARG A 53 21.30 -14.20 19.15
N THR A 54 22.40 -13.80 19.80
CA THR A 54 23.20 -14.67 20.68
C THR A 54 22.41 -15.19 21.89
N ASP A 55 21.39 -14.46 22.33
CA ASP A 55 20.45 -14.84 23.40
C ASP A 55 19.29 -15.73 22.92
N GLY A 56 19.26 -16.07 21.62
CA GLY A 56 18.20 -16.87 21.00
C GLY A 56 16.97 -16.07 20.54
N GLY A 57 16.88 -14.76 20.85
CA GLY A 57 15.82 -13.89 20.37
C GLY A 57 15.89 -13.65 18.85
N TRP A 58 14.77 -13.26 18.24
CA TRP A 58 14.78 -12.80 16.85
C TRP A 58 15.28 -11.36 16.74
N ARG A 59 15.95 -11.05 15.63
CA ARG A 59 16.17 -9.68 15.16
C ARG A 59 16.07 -9.64 13.64
N PHE A 60 15.93 -8.46 13.06
CA PHE A 60 16.07 -8.28 11.62
C PHE A 60 17.52 -8.53 11.20
N LYS A 61 17.69 -9.25 10.08
CA LYS A 61 18.96 -9.33 9.36
C LYS A 61 19.16 -8.01 8.63
N GLU A 62 20.29 -7.34 8.88
CA GLU A 62 20.59 -6.08 8.19
C GLU A 62 20.84 -6.32 6.69
N GLU A 63 20.25 -5.45 5.87
CA GLU A 63 20.39 -5.39 4.42
C GLU A 63 20.45 -3.91 4.01
N PRO A 64 21.52 -3.17 4.33
CA PRO A 64 21.62 -1.75 3.98
C PRO A 64 21.62 -1.55 2.46
N PRO A 65 20.95 -0.50 1.93
CA PRO A 65 20.16 0.52 2.65
C PRO A 65 18.68 0.14 2.85
N ILE A 66 18.26 -1.07 2.44
CA ILE A 66 16.86 -1.48 2.38
C ILE A 66 16.27 -1.72 3.77
N LEU A 67 17.02 -2.38 4.65
CA LEU A 67 16.62 -2.73 6.01
C LEU A 67 17.80 -2.53 6.96
N THR A 68 17.70 -1.55 7.84
CA THR A 68 18.78 -1.18 8.75
C THR A 68 18.26 -1.14 10.18
N GLY A 69 19.12 -1.46 11.15
CA GLY A 69 18.81 -1.21 12.55
C GLY A 69 18.47 0.26 12.82
N VAL A 70 17.78 0.50 13.93
CA VAL A 70 17.55 1.85 14.48
C VAL A 70 18.26 1.99 15.81
N ASP A 71 18.58 3.22 16.21
CA ASP A 71 19.10 3.49 17.55
C ASP A 71 18.04 3.21 18.63
N ALA A 72 18.50 3.16 19.89
CA ALA A 72 17.64 2.85 21.03
C ALA A 72 16.51 3.89 21.21
N GLU A 73 16.80 5.17 20.99
CA GLU A 73 15.82 6.25 21.12
C GLU A 73 14.68 6.09 20.10
N THR A 74 15.01 5.87 18.83
CA THR A 74 14.05 5.61 17.77
C THR A 74 13.27 4.33 18.02
N ARG A 75 13.93 3.28 18.51
CA ARG A 75 13.27 2.01 18.86
C ARG A 75 12.20 2.23 19.92
N GLU A 76 12.54 2.90 21.02
CA GLU A 76 11.59 3.18 22.11
C GLU A 76 10.46 4.11 21.65
N ALA A 77 10.77 5.13 20.83
CA ALA A 77 9.76 6.01 20.26
C ALA A 77 8.75 5.26 19.36
N VAL A 78 9.23 4.31 18.55
CA VAL A 78 8.34 3.45 17.73
C VAL A 78 7.51 2.51 18.59
N ILE A 79 8.08 1.94 19.65
CA ILE A 79 7.36 1.06 20.58
C ILE A 79 6.26 1.84 21.30
N GLY A 80 6.56 2.99 21.89
CA GLY A 80 5.56 3.86 22.51
C GLY A 80 4.49 4.34 21.51
N GLY A 81 4.89 4.61 20.27
CA GLY A 81 3.95 4.88 19.17
C GLY A 81 3.00 3.70 18.90
N LEU A 82 3.48 2.47 18.95
CA LEU A 82 2.66 1.26 18.76
C LEU A 82 1.67 1.04 19.91
N GLU A 83 2.01 1.43 21.14
CA GLU A 83 1.08 1.40 22.27
C GLU A 83 -0.09 2.36 22.02
N HIS A 84 0.18 3.60 21.58
CA HIS A 84 -0.87 4.55 21.18
C HIS A 84 -1.70 4.05 20.00
N TYR A 85 -1.05 3.44 19.00
CA TYR A 85 -1.73 2.85 17.86
C TYR A 85 -2.72 1.75 18.29
N ALA A 86 -2.39 0.93 19.29
CA ALA A 86 -3.28 -0.12 19.76
C ALA A 86 -4.62 0.43 20.28
N GLU A 87 -4.64 1.66 20.81
CA GLU A 87 -5.86 2.36 21.23
C GLU A 87 -6.76 2.76 20.05
N THR A 88 -6.19 2.95 18.86
CA THR A 88 -6.94 3.32 17.63
C THR A 88 -7.65 2.13 16.97
N LEU A 89 -7.35 0.91 17.41
CA LEU A 89 -7.96 -0.30 16.89
C LEU A 89 -9.34 -0.57 17.53
N PRO A 90 -10.25 -1.26 16.81
CA PRO A 90 -11.42 -1.87 17.42
C PRO A 90 -11.02 -2.76 18.62
N ARG A 91 -11.85 -2.77 19.67
CA ARG A 91 -11.51 -3.39 20.97
C ARG A 91 -11.13 -4.86 20.84
N GLU A 92 -11.82 -5.61 19.99
CA GLU A 92 -11.54 -7.02 19.72
C GLU A 92 -10.19 -7.23 19.00
N ARG A 93 -9.77 -6.27 18.16
CA ARG A 93 -8.47 -6.30 17.49
C ARG A 93 -7.35 -5.93 18.44
N ARG A 94 -7.56 -4.95 19.32
CA ARG A 94 -6.64 -4.61 20.41
C ARG A 94 -6.43 -5.77 21.37
N PHE A 95 -7.50 -6.47 21.77
CA PHE A 95 -7.39 -7.66 22.64
C PHE A 95 -6.60 -8.80 22.00
N MET A 96 -6.71 -8.98 20.69
CA MET A 96 -5.88 -9.94 19.96
C MET A 96 -4.41 -9.45 19.94
N LEU A 97 -4.19 -8.18 19.62
CA LEU A 97 -2.85 -7.59 19.53
C LEU A 97 -2.11 -7.58 20.88
N SER A 98 -2.82 -7.48 22.01
CA SER A 98 -2.21 -7.48 23.35
C SER A 98 -1.54 -8.81 23.74
N ARG A 99 -1.70 -9.85 22.91
CA ARG A 99 -0.99 -11.14 23.06
C ARG A 99 0.38 -11.14 22.39
N TYR A 100 0.70 -10.09 21.65
CA TYR A 100 1.97 -9.89 20.97
C TYR A 100 2.82 -8.86 21.71
N HIS A 101 4.14 -9.04 21.70
CA HIS A 101 5.10 -8.06 22.18
C HIS A 101 6.11 -7.73 21.08
N VAL A 102 6.61 -6.49 21.07
CA VAL A 102 7.63 -6.06 20.10
C VAL A 102 8.97 -6.69 20.46
N VAL A 103 9.55 -7.42 19.52
CA VAL A 103 10.86 -8.05 19.65
C VAL A 103 11.94 -7.16 19.05
N ASP A 104 11.71 -6.65 17.85
CA ASP A 104 12.70 -5.85 17.14
C ASP A 104 12.06 -4.78 16.25
N VAL A 105 12.79 -3.71 15.97
CA VAL A 105 12.38 -2.60 15.10
C VAL A 105 13.53 -2.28 14.15
N ALA A 106 13.21 -2.14 12.87
CA ALA A 106 14.17 -1.75 11.84
C ALA A 106 13.60 -0.61 10.99
N HIS A 107 14.48 0.26 10.50
CA HIS A 107 14.15 1.21 9.45
C HIS A 107 14.15 0.47 8.11
N ARG A 108 13.17 0.78 7.26
CA ARG A 108 12.99 0.10 5.99
C ARG A 108 12.72 1.08 4.85
N VAL A 109 13.63 1.15 3.90
CA VAL A 109 13.41 1.85 2.63
C VAL A 109 12.46 1.03 1.75
N VAL A 110 11.39 1.66 1.27
CA VAL A 110 10.34 0.99 0.49
C VAL A 110 9.90 1.80 -0.72
N GLY A 111 10.28 1.32 -1.91
CA GLY A 111 9.84 1.87 -3.19
C GLY A 111 10.40 3.26 -3.47
N VAL A 112 10.22 3.71 -4.72
CA VAL A 112 10.75 5.01 -5.17
C VAL A 112 9.91 6.20 -4.69
N GLY A 113 8.60 6.03 -4.50
CA GLY A 113 7.68 7.11 -4.13
C GLY A 113 7.66 7.51 -2.65
N SER A 114 8.53 6.95 -1.82
CA SER A 114 8.60 7.26 -0.37
C SER A 114 10.04 7.47 0.11
N VAL A 115 11.00 7.61 -0.82
CA VAL A 115 12.38 7.98 -0.48
C VAL A 115 12.36 9.36 0.18
N GLY A 116 12.93 9.47 1.39
CA GLY A 116 12.92 10.68 2.21
C GLY A 116 11.83 10.73 3.30
N THR A 117 10.97 9.72 3.41
CA THR A 117 10.01 9.59 4.52
C THR A 117 10.39 8.47 5.48
N ARG A 118 10.06 8.60 6.76
CA ARG A 118 10.35 7.57 7.77
C ARG A 118 9.44 6.37 7.58
N ALA A 119 10.04 5.20 7.48
CA ALA A 119 9.32 3.94 7.45
C ALA A 119 10.03 2.91 8.33
N TYR A 120 9.31 2.39 9.32
CA TYR A 120 9.78 1.36 10.23
C TYR A 120 9.01 0.07 10.02
N VAL A 121 9.63 -1.04 10.38
CA VAL A 121 8.98 -2.34 10.52
C VAL A 121 9.27 -2.85 11.93
N ALA A 122 8.20 -3.20 12.65
CA ALA A 122 8.26 -3.86 13.94
C ALA A 122 7.99 -5.36 13.75
N LEU A 123 8.87 -6.19 14.29
CA LEU A 123 8.68 -7.63 14.47
C LEU A 123 8.07 -7.86 15.84
N LEU A 124 6.90 -8.49 15.88
CA LEU A 124 6.21 -8.87 17.10
C LEU A 124 6.12 -10.39 17.21
N CYS A 125 6.24 -10.92 18.43
CA CYS A 125 6.04 -12.33 18.75
C CYS A 125 4.88 -12.52 19.73
N GLY A 126 4.08 -13.56 19.51
CA GLY A 126 2.93 -13.94 20.33
C GLY A 126 3.25 -15.11 21.24
N ASN A 127 2.43 -16.17 21.18
CA ASN A 127 2.52 -17.34 22.06
C ASN A 127 3.82 -18.15 21.90
N SER A 128 4.53 -17.98 20.80
CA SER A 128 5.85 -18.57 20.58
C SER A 128 6.70 -17.66 19.69
N ASP A 129 7.99 -17.95 19.61
CA ASP A 129 8.91 -17.26 18.70
C ASP A 129 8.63 -17.54 17.20
N GLN A 130 7.67 -18.41 16.87
CA GLN A 130 7.19 -18.67 15.51
C GLN A 130 5.80 -18.05 15.25
N ASP A 131 5.12 -17.57 16.28
CA ASP A 131 3.87 -16.84 16.18
C ASP A 131 4.19 -15.35 15.97
N VAL A 132 4.54 -15.01 14.73
CA VAL A 132 5.08 -13.68 14.40
C VAL A 132 4.11 -12.80 13.63
N LEU A 133 4.15 -11.51 13.94
CA LEU A 133 3.42 -10.45 13.27
C LEU A 133 4.40 -9.35 12.86
N PHE A 134 4.28 -8.87 11.61
CA PHE A 134 5.07 -7.73 11.13
C PHE A 134 4.15 -6.55 10.94
N LEU A 135 4.40 -5.47 11.69
CA LEU A 135 3.72 -4.19 11.52
C LEU A 135 4.63 -3.21 10.80
N GLN A 136 4.10 -2.55 9.80
CA GLN A 136 4.75 -1.44 9.12
C GLN A 136 4.22 -0.13 9.70
N VAL A 137 5.12 0.74 10.13
CA VAL A 137 4.84 2.08 10.67
C VAL A 137 5.40 3.09 9.67
N LYS A 138 4.52 3.85 9.01
CA LYS A 138 4.91 4.75 7.92
C LYS A 138 4.50 6.18 8.21
N GLU A 139 5.43 7.11 8.00
CA GLU A 139 5.17 8.54 8.10
C GLU A 139 4.08 8.91 7.10
N ALA A 140 3.05 9.59 7.60
CA ALA A 140 1.95 10.09 6.82
C ALA A 140 2.24 11.55 6.45
N VAL A 141 2.47 11.83 5.17
CA VAL A 141 2.70 13.19 4.71
C VAL A 141 1.44 13.76 4.05
N ARG A 142 1.31 15.09 4.12
CA ARG A 142 0.29 15.82 3.38
C ARG A 142 0.44 15.53 1.89
N PRO A 143 -0.63 15.12 1.18
CA PRO A 143 -0.50 14.77 -0.22
C PRO A 143 -0.27 16.02 -1.08
N ALA A 144 0.49 15.88 -2.17
CA ALA A 144 0.83 16.99 -3.05
C ALA A 144 -0.40 17.72 -3.63
N HIS A 145 -1.52 17.03 -3.78
CA HIS A 145 -2.77 17.61 -4.28
C HIS A 145 -3.60 18.34 -3.21
N ALA A 146 -3.22 18.28 -1.93
CA ALA A 146 -3.99 18.88 -0.84
C ALA A 146 -4.29 20.39 -0.99
N PRO A 147 -3.44 21.22 -1.61
CA PRO A 147 -3.76 22.63 -1.82
C PRO A 147 -4.90 22.89 -2.82
N TYR A 148 -5.25 21.91 -3.64
CA TYR A 148 -6.18 22.09 -4.77
C TYR A 148 -7.56 21.50 -4.52
N LEU A 149 -7.76 20.79 -3.41
CA LEU A 149 -9.00 20.09 -3.08
C LEU A 149 -9.37 20.28 -1.61
N PRO A 150 -10.67 20.31 -1.26
CA PRO A 150 -11.14 20.53 0.11
C PRO A 150 -10.74 19.45 1.13
N GLY A 151 -10.14 18.33 0.69
CA GLY A 151 -9.66 17.26 1.57
C GLY A 151 -10.77 16.40 2.19
N MET A 152 -10.42 15.58 3.18
CA MET A 152 -11.41 14.86 3.99
C MET A 152 -12.04 15.82 5.01
N PRO A 153 -13.34 15.67 5.35
CA PRO A 153 -13.94 16.49 6.39
C PRO A 153 -13.43 16.07 7.77
N GLU A 154 -13.53 16.99 8.74
CA GLU A 154 -13.33 16.66 10.16
C GLU A 154 -14.36 15.62 10.65
N PRO A 155 -13.99 14.72 11.58
CA PRO A 155 -12.70 14.64 12.28
C PRO A 155 -11.59 13.89 11.51
N TYR A 156 -11.87 13.38 10.30
CA TYR A 156 -10.97 12.46 9.60
C TYR A 156 -9.69 13.12 9.05
N ALA A 157 -9.62 14.45 9.04
CA ALA A 157 -8.47 15.22 8.55
C ALA A 157 -7.58 15.79 9.66
N SER A 158 -7.97 15.62 10.94
CA SER A 158 -7.24 16.17 12.08
C SER A 158 -5.80 15.62 12.24
N HIS A 159 -5.54 14.42 11.71
CA HIS A 159 -4.23 13.77 11.74
C HIS A 159 -3.94 13.06 10.40
N GLU A 160 -2.76 13.28 9.80
CA GLU A 160 -2.45 12.72 8.47
C GLU A 160 -2.45 11.18 8.46
N GLY A 161 -2.05 10.54 9.56
CA GLY A 161 -2.15 9.08 9.71
C GLY A 161 -3.61 8.62 9.74
N GLU A 162 -4.48 9.38 10.37
CA GLU A 162 -5.92 9.09 10.45
C GLU A 162 -6.57 9.21 9.07
N ARG A 163 -6.26 10.29 8.34
CA ARG A 163 -6.69 10.53 6.96
C ARG A 163 -6.37 9.35 6.04
N VAL A 164 -5.14 8.82 6.12
CA VAL A 164 -4.72 7.66 5.30
C VAL A 164 -5.55 6.43 5.64
N ILE A 165 -5.75 6.15 6.93
CA ILE A 165 -6.44 4.95 7.42
C ILE A 165 -7.93 5.00 7.06
N TYR A 166 -8.61 6.11 7.32
CA TYR A 166 -10.02 6.24 6.95
C TYR A 166 -10.20 6.28 5.44
N GLY A 167 -9.34 6.98 4.69
CA GLY A 167 -9.36 6.93 3.23
C GLY A 167 -9.30 5.48 2.72
N GLN A 168 -8.39 4.67 3.28
CA GLN A 168 -8.28 3.26 2.92
C GLN A 168 -9.53 2.45 3.31
N ARG A 169 -10.08 2.63 4.51
CA ARG A 169 -11.29 1.92 4.98
C ARG A 169 -12.55 2.30 4.19
N LEU A 170 -12.68 3.56 3.78
CA LEU A 170 -13.79 4.04 2.97
C LEU A 170 -13.72 3.48 1.53
N LEU A 171 -12.53 3.51 0.93
CA LEU A 171 -12.31 3.05 -0.46
C LEU A 171 -12.38 1.53 -0.60
N GLN A 172 -11.92 0.76 0.40
CA GLN A 172 -11.75 -0.70 0.28
C GLN A 172 -12.88 -1.47 0.97
N GLY A 173 -13.57 -2.33 0.21
CA GLY A 173 -14.57 -3.25 0.78
C GLY A 173 -13.98 -4.34 1.68
N VAL A 174 -12.71 -4.71 1.48
CA VAL A 174 -11.95 -5.62 2.35
C VAL A 174 -10.60 -4.99 2.64
N GLY A 175 -10.43 -4.49 3.85
CA GLY A 175 -9.23 -3.81 4.32
C GLY A 175 -8.35 -4.69 5.21
N ASP A 176 -7.23 -4.12 5.64
CA ASP A 176 -6.41 -4.71 6.69
C ASP A 176 -7.07 -4.45 8.07
N PRO A 177 -7.36 -5.49 8.88
CA PRO A 177 -8.04 -5.33 10.16
C PRO A 177 -7.18 -4.64 11.24
N LEU A 178 -5.88 -4.48 11.01
CA LEU A 178 -4.92 -3.83 11.91
C LEU A 178 -4.46 -2.46 11.35
N LEU A 179 -5.28 -1.85 10.49
CA LEU A 179 -5.11 -0.46 10.12
C LEU A 179 -5.36 0.43 11.34
N GLY A 180 -4.38 1.23 11.73
CA GLY A 180 -4.50 2.27 12.75
C GLY A 180 -3.46 3.35 12.56
N TRP A 181 -3.37 4.29 13.48
CA TRP A 181 -2.47 5.45 13.35
C TRP A 181 -1.85 5.82 14.69
N THR A 182 -0.78 6.59 14.66
CA THR A 182 -0.11 7.07 15.87
C THR A 182 0.70 8.34 15.57
N THR A 183 1.19 9.01 16.61
CA THR A 183 2.13 10.12 16.51
C THR A 183 3.44 9.70 17.16
N ILE A 184 4.57 9.86 16.46
CA ILE A 184 5.91 9.57 16.99
C ILE A 184 6.76 10.82 16.78
N ALA A 185 7.29 11.38 17.87
CA ALA A 185 8.08 12.62 17.84
C ALA A 185 7.41 13.73 16.99
N ASP A 186 6.15 14.06 17.35
CA ASP A 186 5.29 15.07 16.71
C ASP A 186 5.00 14.85 15.22
N ARG A 187 5.31 13.65 14.70
CA ARG A 187 5.04 13.30 13.31
C ARG A 187 3.91 12.29 13.22
N PRO A 188 2.97 12.48 12.27
CA PRO A 188 1.88 11.55 12.07
C PRO A 188 2.35 10.28 11.35
N PHE A 189 1.93 9.13 11.83
CA PHE A 189 2.17 7.81 11.24
C PHE A 189 0.87 7.05 11.04
N TYR A 190 0.87 6.18 10.04
CA TYR A 190 -0.13 5.12 9.90
C TYR A 190 0.56 3.75 10.06
N VAL A 191 -0.17 2.82 10.67
CA VAL A 191 0.27 1.48 11.00
C VAL A 191 -0.59 0.47 10.25
N ARG A 192 0.04 -0.55 9.70
CA ARG A 192 -0.61 -1.63 8.97
C ARG A 192 0.18 -2.92 9.04
N GLN A 193 -0.45 -4.05 8.77
CA GLN A 193 0.28 -5.29 8.54
C GLN A 193 1.21 -5.14 7.35
N MET A 194 2.43 -5.64 7.50
CA MET A 194 3.36 -5.73 6.39
C MET A 194 2.87 -6.80 5.41
N LYS A 195 2.22 -6.37 4.33
CA LYS A 195 1.80 -7.27 3.27
C LYS A 195 3.04 -7.87 2.60
N ASN A 196 3.29 -9.16 2.83
CA ASN A 196 4.30 -9.95 2.10
C ASN A 196 3.90 -10.18 0.62
N MET A 197 2.70 -9.74 0.24
CA MET A 197 2.17 -9.76 -1.13
C MET A 197 2.80 -8.67 -2.00
N LYS A 198 4.12 -8.71 -2.21
CA LYS A 198 4.69 -8.27 -3.49
C LYS A 198 4.32 -9.33 -4.53
N GLY A 199 3.03 -9.45 -4.83
CA GLY A 199 2.53 -10.07 -6.03
C GLY A 199 2.33 -8.93 -7.00
N GLU A 200 3.45 -8.39 -7.51
CA GLU A 200 3.37 -7.39 -8.56
C GLU A 200 2.68 -8.05 -9.75
N ILE A 201 1.56 -7.48 -10.18
CA ILE A 201 0.90 -7.92 -11.40
C ILE A 201 1.84 -7.48 -12.51
N PRO A 202 2.43 -8.39 -13.31
CA PRO A 202 3.43 -8.03 -14.29
C PRO A 202 2.74 -7.41 -15.52
N VAL A 203 2.23 -6.18 -15.37
CA VAL A 203 1.47 -5.47 -16.41
C VAL A 203 2.28 -5.37 -17.70
N SER A 204 3.60 -5.20 -17.61
CA SER A 204 4.52 -5.18 -18.75
C SER A 204 4.60 -6.50 -19.54
N ARG A 205 4.11 -7.60 -18.97
CA ARG A 205 4.05 -8.92 -19.62
C ARG A 205 2.64 -9.26 -20.11
N MET A 206 1.66 -8.37 -19.90
CA MET A 206 0.29 -8.54 -20.37
C MET A 206 0.12 -7.91 -21.76
N THR A 207 -0.55 -8.61 -22.66
CA THR A 207 -0.81 -8.15 -24.03
C THR A 207 -2.17 -8.63 -24.52
N GLY A 208 -2.80 -7.88 -25.43
CA GLY A 208 -4.07 -8.28 -26.02
C GLY A 208 -5.18 -8.45 -24.96
N ARG A 209 -5.84 -9.61 -24.95
CA ARG A 209 -7.01 -9.87 -24.09
C ARG A 209 -6.71 -9.81 -22.58
N SER A 210 -5.56 -10.31 -22.14
CA SER A 210 -5.21 -10.30 -20.71
C SER A 210 -5.03 -8.89 -20.16
N LEU A 211 -4.45 -7.99 -20.97
CA LEU A 211 -4.34 -6.57 -20.63
C LEU A 211 -5.70 -5.89 -20.61
N LEU A 212 -6.56 -6.13 -21.60
CA LEU A 212 -7.92 -5.57 -21.64
C LEU A 212 -8.76 -6.00 -20.42
N TYR A 213 -8.69 -7.28 -20.05
CA TYR A 213 -9.34 -7.79 -18.85
C TYR A 213 -8.82 -7.09 -17.60
N PHE A 214 -7.49 -7.00 -17.44
CA PHE A 214 -6.87 -6.32 -16.31
C PHE A 214 -7.31 -4.84 -16.21
N CYS A 215 -7.29 -4.11 -17.32
CA CYS A 215 -7.73 -2.71 -17.39
C CYS A 215 -9.19 -2.55 -16.96
N HIS A 216 -10.09 -3.39 -17.43
CA HIS A 216 -11.50 -3.31 -17.05
C HIS A 216 -11.72 -3.69 -15.59
N ALA A 217 -11.08 -4.76 -15.10
CA ALA A 217 -11.15 -5.15 -13.69
C ALA A 217 -10.63 -4.03 -12.78
N TYR A 218 -9.51 -3.39 -13.14
CA TYR A 218 -8.94 -2.26 -12.40
C TYR A 218 -9.85 -1.03 -12.47
N GLY A 219 -10.41 -0.72 -13.64
CA GLY A 219 -11.37 0.36 -13.83
C GLY A 219 -12.62 0.17 -12.97
N ALA A 220 -13.19 -1.03 -12.92
CA ALA A 220 -14.35 -1.33 -12.08
C ALA A 220 -14.02 -1.29 -10.58
N LEU A 221 -12.80 -1.64 -10.16
CA LEU A 221 -12.34 -1.43 -8.77
C LEU A 221 -12.24 0.06 -8.42
N LEU A 222 -11.69 0.88 -9.32
CA LEU A 222 -11.62 2.34 -9.15
C LEU A 222 -13.02 2.96 -9.11
N ALA A 223 -13.90 2.58 -10.04
CA ALA A 223 -15.28 3.04 -10.09
C ALA A 223 -16.01 2.73 -8.78
N LYS A 224 -15.83 1.52 -8.23
CA LYS A 224 -16.38 1.17 -6.92
C LYS A 224 -15.81 2.05 -5.81
N ALA A 225 -14.50 2.27 -5.80
CA ALA A 225 -13.87 3.13 -4.79
C ALA A 225 -14.46 4.55 -4.84
N HIS A 226 -14.59 5.13 -6.04
CA HIS A 226 -15.24 6.43 -6.24
C HIS A 226 -16.72 6.41 -5.81
N ALA A 227 -17.48 5.37 -6.14
CA ALA A 227 -18.88 5.24 -5.74
C ALA A 227 -19.09 5.07 -4.22
N ARG A 228 -18.08 4.54 -3.51
CA ARG A 228 -18.13 4.42 -2.03
C ARG A 228 -17.87 5.74 -1.32
N THR A 229 -17.06 6.61 -1.92
CA THR A 229 -16.55 7.83 -1.26
C THR A 229 -17.06 9.13 -1.86
N GLY A 230 -17.76 9.08 -2.99
CA GLY A 230 -18.36 10.22 -3.67
C GLY A 230 -19.82 10.00 -4.02
N ASP A 231 -20.44 11.00 -4.65
CA ASP A 231 -21.79 10.87 -5.17
C ASP A 231 -21.76 10.08 -6.48
N ALA A 232 -22.15 8.80 -6.41
CA ALA A 232 -22.17 7.90 -7.54
C ALA A 232 -23.07 8.40 -8.69
N ALA A 233 -24.18 9.10 -8.39
CA ALA A 233 -25.06 9.64 -9.41
C ALA A 233 -24.42 10.84 -10.10
N ALA A 234 -23.81 11.75 -9.34
CA ALA A 234 -23.07 12.88 -9.92
C ALA A 234 -21.87 12.43 -10.76
N ILE A 235 -21.10 11.45 -10.27
CA ILE A 235 -19.97 10.85 -11.02
C ILE A 235 -20.48 10.21 -12.31
N THR A 236 -21.54 9.41 -12.25
CA THR A 236 -22.13 8.77 -13.43
C THR A 236 -22.63 9.83 -14.43
N GLY A 237 -23.31 10.87 -13.96
CA GLY A 237 -23.78 11.97 -14.79
C GLY A 237 -22.66 12.76 -15.45
N TYR A 238 -21.54 12.96 -14.74
CA TYR A 238 -20.33 13.61 -15.28
C TYR A 238 -19.64 12.74 -16.34
N CYS A 239 -19.44 11.45 -16.06
CA CYS A 239 -18.87 10.49 -17.01
C CYS A 239 -19.75 10.34 -18.26
N GLY A 240 -21.06 10.55 -18.12
CA GLY A 240 -22.02 10.42 -19.21
C GLY A 240 -22.39 8.97 -19.52
N HIS A 241 -23.19 8.79 -20.56
CA HIS A 241 -23.58 7.48 -21.10
C HIS A 241 -22.85 7.26 -22.43
N ASP A 242 -22.75 6.01 -22.87
CA ASP A 242 -22.16 5.64 -24.16
C ASP A 242 -22.72 6.54 -25.29
N GLY A 243 -21.86 7.42 -25.80
CA GLY A 243 -22.22 8.45 -26.79
C GLY A 243 -21.58 9.83 -26.57
N ARG A 244 -21.15 10.17 -25.34
CA ARG A 244 -20.26 11.32 -25.09
C ARG A 244 -18.81 10.85 -25.05
N VAL A 245 -18.10 11.07 -26.14
CA VAL A 245 -16.76 10.53 -26.39
C VAL A 245 -15.68 11.25 -25.56
N ASP A 246 -16.00 12.45 -25.07
CA ASP A 246 -15.05 13.44 -24.54
C ASP A 246 -14.22 12.99 -23.35
N LEU A 247 -14.78 12.36 -22.31
CA LEU A 247 -13.98 12.03 -21.11
C LEU A 247 -13.04 10.85 -21.37
N ARG A 248 -13.50 9.81 -22.07
CA ARG A 248 -12.68 8.65 -22.42
C ARG A 248 -11.53 9.07 -23.34
N GLU A 249 -11.83 9.85 -24.38
CA GLU A 249 -10.82 10.38 -25.29
C GLU A 249 -9.87 11.32 -24.56
N ALA A 250 -10.38 12.26 -23.75
CA ALA A 250 -9.52 13.16 -22.98
C ALA A 250 -8.58 12.41 -22.02
N VAL A 251 -9.05 11.37 -21.34
CA VAL A 251 -8.18 10.55 -20.47
C VAL A 251 -7.17 9.76 -21.29
N ALA A 252 -7.55 9.24 -22.46
CA ALA A 252 -6.63 8.53 -23.35
C ALA A 252 -5.56 9.45 -23.93
N ASP A 253 -5.97 10.62 -24.44
CA ASP A 253 -5.09 11.65 -25.00
C ASP A 253 -4.15 12.20 -23.93
N TRP A 254 -4.67 12.51 -22.73
CA TRP A 254 -3.85 12.92 -21.60
C TRP A 254 -2.85 11.84 -21.21
N SER A 255 -3.26 10.56 -21.17
CA SER A 255 -2.37 9.45 -20.82
C SER A 255 -1.24 9.29 -21.85
N ALA A 256 -1.55 9.43 -23.14
CA ALA A 256 -0.55 9.39 -24.20
C ALA A 256 0.44 10.57 -24.10
N ALA A 257 -0.07 11.80 -23.98
CA ALA A 257 0.75 13.01 -23.85
C ALA A 257 1.60 13.00 -22.56
N TYR A 258 1.07 12.45 -21.46
CA TYR A 258 1.83 12.29 -20.22
C TYR A 258 2.94 11.25 -20.36
N GLY A 259 2.76 10.24 -21.23
CA GLY A 259 3.83 9.31 -21.60
C GLY A 259 5.03 10.03 -22.21
N ASP A 260 4.78 10.92 -23.16
CA ASP A 260 5.82 11.75 -23.78
C ASP A 260 6.51 12.66 -22.75
N ARG A 261 5.72 13.32 -21.88
CA ARG A 261 6.25 14.13 -20.78
C ARG A 261 7.16 13.32 -19.85
N ASN A 262 6.75 12.11 -19.47
CA ASN A 262 7.57 11.26 -18.60
C ASN A 262 8.89 10.85 -19.27
N ALA A 263 8.91 10.67 -20.60
CA ALA A 263 10.14 10.41 -21.35
C ALA A 263 11.07 11.65 -21.38
N GLU A 264 10.50 12.84 -21.57
CA GLU A 264 11.24 14.12 -21.51
C GLU A 264 11.84 14.38 -20.11
N ASP A 265 11.06 14.14 -19.06
CA ASP A 265 11.48 14.30 -17.68
C ASP A 265 12.60 13.30 -17.33
N TYR A 266 12.49 12.05 -17.79
CA TYR A 266 13.53 11.06 -17.61
C TYR A 266 14.84 11.44 -18.33
N LYS A 267 14.75 11.96 -19.55
CA LYS A 267 15.93 12.49 -20.27
C LYS A 267 16.57 13.65 -19.50
N THR A 268 15.76 14.59 -19.02
CA THR A 268 16.22 15.73 -18.22
C THR A 268 16.94 15.27 -16.94
N PHE A 269 16.43 14.21 -16.30
CA PHE A 269 17.07 13.58 -15.15
C PHE A 269 18.42 12.94 -15.52
N GLN A 270 18.51 12.22 -16.64
CA GLN A 270 19.77 11.65 -17.12
C GLN A 270 20.81 12.72 -17.48
N ASP A 271 20.40 13.80 -18.15
CA ASP A 271 21.28 14.93 -18.50
C ASP A 271 21.80 15.64 -17.24
N ALA A 272 21.00 15.69 -16.18
CA ALA A 272 21.42 16.21 -14.87
C ALA A 272 22.53 15.38 -14.22
N ILE A 273 22.47 14.05 -14.35
CA ILE A 273 23.49 13.14 -13.87
C ILE A 273 24.75 13.29 -14.73
N ALA A 274 24.60 13.31 -16.05
CA ALA A 274 25.72 13.46 -17.00
C ALA A 274 26.48 14.79 -16.79
N SER A 275 25.76 15.87 -16.50
CA SER A 275 26.33 17.19 -16.18
C SER A 275 26.81 17.33 -14.74
N ARG A 276 26.71 16.28 -13.91
CA ARG A 276 27.07 16.26 -12.48
C ARG A 276 26.28 17.25 -11.60
N ARG A 277 25.12 17.72 -12.08
CA ARG A 277 24.18 18.49 -11.26
C ARG A 277 23.48 17.62 -10.23
N LEU A 278 23.26 16.35 -10.56
CA LEU A 278 22.76 15.31 -9.66
C LEU A 278 23.78 14.19 -9.55
N GLU A 279 23.93 13.65 -8.35
CA GLU A 279 24.72 12.44 -8.09
C GLU A 279 23.79 11.22 -8.14
N ALA A 280 24.22 10.17 -8.83
CA ALA A 280 23.53 8.89 -8.84
C ALA A 280 24.29 7.92 -7.93
N ALA A 281 23.59 7.31 -6.99
CA ALA A 281 24.17 6.24 -6.19
C ALA A 281 24.40 4.98 -7.06
N ASP A 282 25.43 4.21 -6.72
CA ASP A 282 25.66 2.90 -7.33
C ASP A 282 24.45 1.97 -7.09
N ASP A 283 24.14 1.11 -8.06
CA ASP A 283 23.05 0.14 -7.92
C ASP A 283 23.38 -0.84 -6.78
N PRO A 284 22.59 -0.90 -5.69
CA PRO A 284 22.85 -1.80 -4.58
C PRO A 284 22.63 -3.30 -4.94
N HIS A 285 22.22 -3.59 -6.18
CA HIS A 285 21.95 -4.92 -6.69
C HIS A 285 22.79 -5.31 -7.93
N LEU A 286 23.77 -4.49 -8.32
CA LEU A 286 24.83 -4.90 -9.25
C LEU A 286 25.91 -5.75 -8.57
#